data_AF-S8D8Y7-F1
#
_entry.id   AF-S8D8Y7-F1
#
_cell.length_a   1.000
_cell.length_b   1.000
_cell.length_c   1.000
_cell.angle_alpha   90.00
_cell.angle_beta   90.00
_cell.angle_gamma   90.00
#
_symmetry.space_group_name_H-M   'P 1'
#
loop_
_entity.id
_entity.type
_entity.pdbx_description
1 polymer ?
#
loop_
_entity_poly.entity_id
_entity_poly.type
_entity_poly.pdbx_seq_one_letter_code
_entity_poly.pdbx_strand_id
1 'polypeptide(L)'
;ESPQYTVVHSESDFEVRFYRDSAWMTAPTDEISFEKATKVGFHRLFEFIEGANLNFSRLAMTKPVLTSIVPGGGPLGSSAFFVKFYLPVEFQADPPTPLPELNLEPDRWTGHCIAVRSFSGFARDSNIVKQAEKLALSLSRSSRWANSTNTGRSSGYAYSVAQYDSPFKLIGRVNEVWVDVNGSEEDGCK
;
A
#
# COMPACT_ATOMS: atom_id res chain seq x y z
N GLU A 1 0.91 -5.84 13.99
CA GLU A 1 0.16 -4.56 14.01
C GLU A 1 -0.30 -4.19 12.60
N SER A 2 -1.20 -3.20 12.48
CA SER A 2 -1.75 -2.70 11.22
C SER A 2 -2.04 -1.20 11.29
N PRO A 3 -2.01 -0.48 10.14
CA PRO A 3 -2.36 0.94 10.11
C PRO A 3 -3.80 1.15 10.59
N GLN A 4 -3.99 2.15 11.45
CA GLN A 4 -5.27 2.43 12.09
C GLN A 4 -6.19 3.17 11.12
N TYR A 5 -7.44 2.71 11.03
CA TYR A 5 -8.45 3.34 10.20
C TYR A 5 -9.85 3.31 10.82
N THR A 6 -10.72 4.17 10.31
CA THR A 6 -12.17 4.13 10.53
C THR A 6 -12.89 3.94 9.20
N VAL A 7 -13.87 3.05 9.15
CA VAL A 7 -14.71 2.87 7.95
C VAL A 7 -15.66 4.06 7.87
N VAL A 8 -15.55 4.84 6.79
CA VAL A 8 -16.40 6.02 6.55
C VAL A 8 -17.59 5.69 5.65
N HIS A 9 -17.43 4.69 4.77
CA HIS A 9 -18.48 4.23 3.88
C HIS A 9 -18.28 2.75 3.57
N SER A 10 -19.37 2.02 3.39
CA SER A 10 -19.34 0.61 3.03
C SER A 10 -20.40 0.34 1.96
N GLU A 11 -19.99 -0.34 0.90
CA GLU A 11 -20.85 -0.92 -0.12
C GLU A 11 -20.58 -2.43 -0.22
N SER A 12 -21.39 -3.14 -0.99
CA SER A 12 -21.22 -4.60 -1.17
C SER A 12 -19.85 -5.00 -1.71
N ASP A 13 -19.22 -4.12 -2.48
CA ASP A 13 -18.03 -4.40 -3.28
C ASP A 13 -16.75 -3.68 -2.81
N PHE A 14 -16.88 -2.65 -1.97
CA PHE A 14 -15.76 -1.89 -1.47
C PHE A 14 -16.12 -1.16 -0.18
N GLU A 15 -15.08 -0.76 0.55
CA GLU A 15 -15.18 0.16 1.69
C GLU A 15 -14.39 1.42 1.37
N VAL A 16 -14.79 2.55 1.95
CA VAL A 16 -13.90 3.70 2.07
C VAL A 16 -13.50 3.82 3.53
N ARG A 17 -12.19 3.93 3.75
CA ARG A 17 -11.57 3.96 5.07
C ARG A 17 -10.74 5.23 5.20
N PHE A 18 -10.92 5.95 6.28
CA PHE A 18 -10.00 7.01 6.67
C PHE A 18 -8.85 6.42 7.47
N TYR A 19 -7.64 6.45 6.91
CA TYR A 19 -6.42 6.05 7.58
C TYR A 19 -5.82 7.25 8.31
N ARG A 20 -5.39 7.05 9.55
CA ARG A 20 -4.72 8.09 10.34
C ARG A 20 -3.29 8.31 9.86
N ASP A 21 -2.67 9.38 10.36
CA ASP A 21 -1.25 9.63 10.21
C ASP A 21 -0.45 8.37 10.54
N SER A 22 0.50 8.05 9.66
CA SER A 22 1.32 6.85 9.81
C SER A 22 2.69 7.01 9.18
N ALA A 23 3.68 6.35 9.77
CA ALA A 23 5.02 6.21 9.23
C ALA A 23 5.20 4.83 8.60
N TRP A 24 5.78 4.83 7.42
CA TRP A 24 6.10 3.69 6.60
C TRP A 24 7.57 3.72 6.20
N MET A 25 8.11 2.57 5.82
CA MET A 25 9.39 2.47 5.13
C MET A 25 9.16 1.95 3.72
N THR A 26 9.72 2.62 2.73
CA THR A 26 9.48 2.38 1.31
C THR A 26 10.74 1.86 0.63
N ALA A 27 10.58 0.85 -0.22
CA ALA A 27 11.62 0.28 -1.07
C ALA A 27 11.25 0.50 -2.55
N PRO A 28 11.81 1.52 -3.23
CA PRO A 28 11.63 1.71 -4.66
C PRO A 28 12.29 0.58 -5.46
N THR A 29 11.71 0.17 -6.58
CA THR A 29 12.21 -0.96 -7.39
C THR A 29 12.19 -0.64 -8.88
N ASP A 30 13.21 -1.11 -9.60
CA ASP A 30 13.28 -1.05 -11.08
C ASP A 30 12.70 -2.30 -11.77
N GLU A 31 12.10 -3.20 -11.00
CA GLU A 31 11.46 -4.39 -11.53
C GLU A 31 10.20 -4.03 -12.31
N ILE A 32 9.95 -4.72 -13.41
CA ILE A 32 8.79 -4.47 -14.29
C ILE A 32 7.58 -5.35 -13.97
N SER A 33 7.74 -6.28 -13.03
CA SER A 33 6.71 -7.24 -12.57
C SER A 33 6.37 -6.93 -11.12
N PHE A 34 5.08 -6.90 -10.81
CA PHE A 34 4.57 -6.74 -9.46
C PHE A 34 5.13 -7.81 -8.52
N GLU A 35 5.15 -9.08 -8.95
CA GLU A 35 5.59 -10.18 -8.09
C GLU A 35 7.09 -10.08 -7.79
N LYS A 36 7.89 -9.72 -8.79
CA LYS A 36 9.34 -9.49 -8.61
C LYS A 36 9.62 -8.25 -7.78
N ALA A 37 8.96 -7.13 -8.08
CA ALA A 37 9.08 -5.88 -7.34
C ALA A 37 8.75 -6.10 -5.86
N THR A 38 7.62 -6.75 -5.57
CA THR A 38 7.20 -7.09 -4.20
C THR A 38 8.27 -7.93 -3.50
N LYS A 39 8.78 -8.98 -4.16
CA LYS A 39 9.79 -9.86 -3.57
C LYS A 39 11.10 -9.12 -3.27
N VAL A 40 11.63 -8.36 -4.23
CA VAL A 40 12.92 -7.66 -4.12
C VAL A 40 12.82 -6.48 -3.14
N GLY A 41 11.75 -5.70 -3.20
CA GLY A 41 11.51 -4.61 -2.27
C GLY A 41 11.28 -5.10 -0.85
N PHE A 42 10.46 -6.14 -0.66
CA PHE A 42 10.23 -6.71 0.67
C PHE A 42 11.48 -7.35 1.26
N HIS A 43 12.36 -7.94 0.46
CA HIS A 43 13.61 -8.50 0.97
C HIS A 43 14.48 -7.44 1.67
N ARG A 44 14.64 -6.26 1.04
CA ARG A 44 15.39 -5.13 1.63
C ARG A 44 14.70 -4.56 2.88
N LEU A 45 13.37 -4.45 2.84
CA LEU A 45 12.59 -4.09 4.04
C LEU A 45 12.77 -5.11 5.17
N PHE A 46 12.85 -6.40 4.83
CA PHE A 46 13.06 -7.46 5.82
C PHE A 46 14.46 -7.39 6.45
N GLU A 47 15.50 -7.09 5.67
CA GLU A 47 16.84 -6.83 6.22
C GLU A 47 16.83 -5.66 7.21
N PHE A 48 16.15 -4.56 6.85
CA PHE A 48 15.95 -3.41 7.74
C PHE A 48 15.23 -3.80 9.03
N ILE A 49 14.16 -4.59 8.93
CA ILE A 49 13.36 -5.10 10.06
C ILE A 49 14.21 -5.99 10.98
N GLU A 50 15.13 -6.78 10.42
CA GLU A 50 16.03 -7.68 11.18
C GLU A 50 17.27 -6.98 11.76
N GLY A 51 17.41 -5.67 11.58
CA GLY A 51 18.46 -4.87 12.22
C GLY A 51 19.45 -4.19 11.27
N ALA A 52 19.23 -4.22 9.95
CA ALA A 52 20.05 -3.45 8.99
C ALA A 52 19.64 -1.97 8.97
N ASN A 53 19.82 -1.30 10.11
CA ASN A 53 19.62 0.13 10.34
C ASN A 53 20.70 0.64 11.29
N LEU A 54 20.90 1.96 11.36
CA LEU A 54 22.03 2.56 12.10
C LEU A 54 22.04 2.21 13.60
N ASN A 55 20.90 1.84 14.17
CA ASN A 55 20.75 1.51 15.59
C ASN A 55 20.70 -0.01 15.85
N PHE A 56 20.90 -0.86 14.83
CA PHE A 56 20.78 -2.33 14.92
C PHE A 56 19.46 -2.80 15.54
N SER A 57 18.41 -1.97 15.45
CA SER A 57 17.14 -2.20 16.11
C SER A 57 16.32 -3.21 15.32
N ARG A 58 15.71 -4.19 16.00
CA ARG A 58 14.80 -5.14 15.38
C ARG A 58 13.37 -4.64 15.49
N LEU A 59 12.64 -4.68 14.38
CA LEU A 59 11.25 -4.24 14.32
C LEU A 59 10.33 -5.47 14.32
N ALA A 60 9.18 -5.37 14.98
CA ALA A 60 8.15 -6.41 14.85
C ALA A 60 7.55 -6.40 13.44
N MET A 61 7.24 -7.57 12.88
CA MET A 61 6.52 -7.66 11.61
C MET A 61 5.10 -7.07 11.74
N THR A 62 4.71 -6.27 10.76
CA THR A 62 3.37 -5.69 10.62
C THR A 62 2.71 -6.13 9.32
N LYS A 63 1.43 -5.79 9.17
CA LYS A 63 0.64 -6.07 7.98
C LYS A 63 -0.31 -4.90 7.70
N PRO A 64 -0.69 -4.65 6.44
CA PRO A 64 -0.23 -5.33 5.22
C PRO A 64 1.15 -4.84 4.75
N VAL A 65 1.79 -5.62 3.88
CA VAL A 65 2.82 -5.09 2.96
C VAL A 65 2.07 -4.48 1.77
N LEU A 66 2.40 -3.25 1.42
CA LEU A 66 1.82 -2.58 0.26
C LEU A 66 2.82 -2.65 -0.90
N THR A 67 2.32 -2.91 -2.10
CA THR A 67 3.08 -2.65 -3.33
C THR A 67 2.26 -1.69 -4.17
N SER A 68 2.78 -0.48 -4.37
CA SER A 68 2.14 0.60 -5.12
C SER A 68 2.66 0.65 -6.55
N ILE A 69 1.79 1.00 -7.49
CA ILE A 69 2.05 0.95 -8.92
C ILE A 69 2.02 2.36 -9.51
N VAL A 70 3.08 2.75 -10.21
CA VAL A 70 3.19 4.01 -10.97
C VAL A 70 3.19 3.69 -12.47
N PRO A 71 2.06 3.83 -13.17
CA PRO A 71 2.00 3.60 -14.60
C PRO A 71 2.96 4.50 -15.36
N GLY A 72 3.77 3.93 -16.26
CA GLY A 72 4.72 4.68 -17.08
C GLY A 72 5.95 5.23 -16.35
N GLY A 73 6.09 4.96 -15.04
CA GLY A 73 7.23 5.41 -14.24
C GLY A 73 8.47 4.51 -14.33
N GLY A 74 8.35 3.33 -14.95
CA GLY A 74 9.41 2.33 -15.03
C GLY A 74 10.24 2.40 -16.32
N PRO A 75 11.29 1.56 -16.43
CA PRO A 75 12.16 1.52 -17.60
C PRO A 75 11.36 1.30 -18.89
N LEU A 76 11.72 2.02 -19.95
CA LEU A 76 11.07 1.93 -21.28
C LEU A 76 9.54 2.18 -21.25
N GLY A 77 9.04 2.96 -20.29
CA GLY A 77 7.61 3.27 -20.15
C GLY A 77 6.79 2.14 -19.51
N SER A 78 7.45 1.15 -18.91
CA SER A 78 6.79 0.17 -18.04
C SER A 78 6.28 0.83 -16.75
N SER A 79 5.60 0.06 -15.89
CA SER A 79 5.22 0.58 -14.57
C SER A 79 6.41 0.54 -13.62
N ALA A 80 6.57 1.56 -12.78
CA ALA A 80 7.44 1.51 -11.63
C ALA A 80 6.67 1.03 -10.40
N PHE A 81 7.39 0.48 -9.43
CA PHE A 81 6.81 -0.05 -8.21
C PHE A 81 7.62 0.41 -7.00
N PHE A 82 6.92 0.57 -5.89
CA PHE A 82 7.55 0.67 -4.58
C PHE A 82 6.78 -0.17 -3.57
N VAL A 83 7.54 -0.81 -2.69
CA VAL A 83 7.02 -1.69 -1.64
C VAL A 83 7.07 -0.93 -0.33
N LYS A 84 5.99 -0.92 0.44
CA LYS A 84 5.90 -0.23 1.73
C LYS A 84 5.65 -1.19 2.88
N PHE A 85 6.34 -0.92 3.98
CA PHE A 85 6.15 -1.59 5.26
C PHE A 85 5.66 -0.60 6.31
N TYR A 86 4.55 -0.93 6.98
CA TYR A 86 4.02 -0.13 8.07
C TYR A 86 4.93 -0.27 9.29
N LEU A 87 5.44 0.84 9.83
CA LEU A 87 6.30 0.76 11.01
C LEU A 87 5.48 0.40 12.26
N PRO A 88 5.99 -0.45 13.17
CA PRO A 88 5.33 -0.70 14.45
C PRO A 88 5.09 0.59 15.23
N VAL A 89 4.10 0.58 16.14
CA VAL A 89 3.69 1.76 16.93
C VAL A 89 4.87 2.43 17.65
N GLU A 90 5.82 1.62 18.15
CA GLU A 90 7.05 2.10 18.80
C GLU A 90 7.90 3.03 17.90
N PHE A 91 7.88 2.81 16.59
CA PHE A 91 8.72 3.52 15.61
C PHE A 91 7.94 4.54 14.77
N GLN A 92 6.68 4.83 15.11
CA GLN A 92 5.84 5.80 14.39
C GLN A 92 6.35 7.25 14.52
N ALA A 93 6.80 7.61 15.73
CA ALA A 93 7.31 8.95 16.01
C ALA A 93 8.71 9.14 15.43
N ASP A 94 9.62 8.19 15.67
CA ASP A 94 11.03 8.25 15.28
C ASP A 94 11.47 6.93 14.60
N PRO A 95 11.33 6.83 13.26
CA PRO A 95 11.78 5.65 12.51
C PRO A 95 13.30 5.46 12.56
N PRO A 96 13.81 4.23 12.71
CA PRO A 96 15.24 3.95 12.56
C PRO A 96 15.72 4.33 11.16
N THR A 97 16.91 4.92 11.07
CA THR A 97 17.52 5.26 9.79
C THR A 97 18.06 3.99 9.12
N PRO A 98 17.60 3.62 7.91
CA PRO A 98 18.08 2.43 7.21
C PRO A 98 19.56 2.58 6.79
N LEU A 99 20.26 1.46 6.60
CA LEU A 99 21.58 1.51 5.98
C LEU A 99 21.48 1.99 4.52
N PRO A 100 22.41 2.86 4.05
CA PRO A 100 22.34 3.43 2.69
C PRO A 100 22.26 2.38 1.58
N GLU A 101 22.99 1.27 1.72
CA GLU A 101 22.99 0.14 0.78
C GLU A 101 21.62 -0.52 0.56
N LEU A 102 20.66 -0.39 1.49
CA LEU A 102 19.32 -0.93 1.30
C LEU A 102 18.46 -0.08 0.36
N ASN A 103 18.85 1.18 0.12
CA ASN A 103 18.08 2.15 -0.67
C ASN A 103 16.59 2.18 -0.25
N LEU A 104 16.37 2.47 1.04
CA LEU A 104 15.04 2.59 1.64
C LEU A 104 14.77 4.05 2.01
N GLU A 105 13.51 4.45 1.89
CA GLU A 105 13.06 5.82 2.10
C GLU A 105 11.95 5.87 3.15
N PRO A 106 12.07 6.70 4.21
CA PRO A 106 10.98 6.91 5.14
C PRO A 106 9.82 7.63 4.42
N ASP A 107 8.60 7.14 4.62
CA ASP A 107 7.37 7.67 4.01
C ASP A 107 6.36 7.99 5.10
N ARG A 108 6.05 9.27 5.30
CA ARG A 108 5.05 9.74 6.27
C ARG A 108 3.75 10.05 5.56
N TRP A 109 2.72 9.30 5.90
CA TRP A 109 1.36 9.55 5.45
C TRP A 109 0.69 10.51 6.42
N THR A 110 0.09 11.55 5.85
CA THR A 110 -0.93 12.35 6.52
C THR A 110 -2.28 11.65 6.37
N GLY A 111 -3.18 11.84 7.32
CA GLY A 111 -4.48 11.17 7.32
C GLY A 111 -5.25 11.41 6.01
N HIS A 112 -5.73 10.32 5.40
CA HIS A 112 -6.45 10.39 4.12
C HIS A 112 -7.38 9.19 3.94
N CYS A 113 -8.31 9.35 2.99
CA CYS A 113 -9.25 8.31 2.64
C CYS A 113 -8.74 7.42 1.51
N ILE A 114 -8.96 6.12 1.69
CA ILE A 114 -8.61 5.07 0.74
C ILE A 114 -9.85 4.21 0.51
N ALA A 115 -10.21 4.06 -0.76
CA ALA A 115 -11.17 3.06 -1.20
C ALA A 115 -10.49 1.69 -1.29
N VAL A 116 -11.11 0.67 -0.70
CA VAL A 116 -10.54 -0.66 -0.52
C VAL A 116 -11.48 -1.73 -1.06
N ARG A 117 -10.95 -2.61 -1.90
CA ARG A 117 -11.62 -3.84 -2.33
C ARG A 117 -10.82 -5.07 -1.94
N SER A 118 -11.43 -5.97 -1.19
CA SER A 118 -10.84 -7.26 -0.82
C SER A 118 -10.98 -8.30 -1.93
N PHE A 119 -9.98 -9.16 -2.07
CA PHE A 119 -10.02 -10.31 -2.97
C PHE A 119 -9.21 -11.49 -2.42
N SER A 120 -9.67 -12.70 -2.76
CA SER A 120 -9.05 -13.96 -2.34
C SER A 120 -7.99 -14.46 -3.32
N GLY A 121 -7.14 -15.37 -2.86
CA GLY A 121 -6.12 -16.04 -3.67
C GLY A 121 -4.77 -15.32 -3.62
N PHE A 122 -3.89 -15.59 -4.58
CA PHE A 122 -2.61 -14.89 -4.68
C PHE A 122 -2.75 -13.61 -5.50
N ALA A 123 -2.17 -12.51 -5.04
CA ALA A 123 -1.92 -11.34 -5.87
C ALA A 123 -0.80 -11.69 -6.86
N ARG A 124 -1.08 -11.55 -8.16
CA ARG A 124 -0.19 -11.90 -9.27
C ARG A 124 -0.26 -10.84 -10.35
N ASP A 125 0.78 -10.75 -11.17
CA ASP A 125 0.81 -9.85 -12.34
C ASP A 125 -0.45 -10.00 -13.22
N SER A 126 -0.94 -11.24 -13.36
CA SER A 126 -2.11 -11.57 -14.18
C SER A 126 -3.48 -11.15 -13.62
N ASN A 127 -3.57 -10.74 -12.35
CA ASN A 127 -4.87 -10.47 -11.71
C ASN A 127 -4.99 -9.11 -10.99
N ILE A 128 -3.91 -8.48 -10.57
CA ILE A 128 -3.98 -7.23 -9.78
C ILE A 128 -4.68 -6.10 -10.55
N VAL A 129 -4.40 -5.97 -11.85
CA VAL A 129 -5.02 -4.96 -12.72
C VAL A 129 -6.53 -5.19 -12.80
N LYS A 130 -6.96 -6.45 -12.94
CA LYS A 130 -8.39 -6.81 -12.98
C LYS A 130 -9.10 -6.48 -11.66
N GLN A 131 -8.42 -6.60 -10.52
CA GLN A 131 -9.00 -6.23 -9.22
C GLN A 131 -9.09 -4.71 -9.07
N ALA A 132 -8.08 -3.97 -9.54
CA ALA A 132 -8.11 -2.51 -9.58
C ALA A 132 -9.23 -1.99 -10.49
N GLU A 133 -9.40 -2.57 -11.69
CA GLU A 133 -10.50 -2.25 -12.60
C GLU A 133 -11.88 -2.51 -11.96
N LYS A 134 -12.04 -3.63 -11.23
CA LYS A 134 -13.28 -3.92 -10.51
C LYS A 134 -13.58 -2.88 -9.42
N LEU A 135 -12.57 -2.44 -8.68
CA LEU A 135 -12.74 -1.36 -7.70
C LEU A 135 -13.10 -0.04 -8.40
N ALA A 136 -12.40 0.32 -9.48
CA ALA A 136 -12.70 1.53 -10.25
C ALA A 136 -14.13 1.53 -10.83
N LEU A 137 -14.60 0.39 -11.34
CA LEU A 137 -15.98 0.22 -11.80
C LEU A 137 -17.02 0.29 -10.67
N SER A 138 -16.66 -0.16 -9.47
CA SER A 138 -17.55 -0.07 -8.30
C SER A 138 -17.66 1.39 -7.84
N LEU A 139 -16.53 2.09 -7.78
CA LEU A 139 -16.49 3.51 -7.44
C LEU A 139 -17.28 4.36 -8.45
N SER A 140 -17.11 4.13 -9.75
CA SER A 140 -17.83 4.91 -10.78
C SER A 140 -19.34 4.73 -10.77
N ARG A 141 -19.85 3.64 -10.19
CA ARG A 141 -21.28 3.37 -10.00
C ARG A 141 -21.81 3.93 -8.68
N SER A 142 -20.93 4.29 -7.75
CA SER A 142 -21.33 4.87 -6.47
C SER A 142 -21.82 6.30 -6.68
N SER A 143 -23.03 6.59 -6.23
CA SER A 143 -23.58 7.96 -6.28
C SER A 143 -22.76 8.94 -5.44
N ARG A 144 -22.08 8.47 -4.40
CA ARG A 144 -21.24 9.27 -3.49
C ARG A 144 -19.79 9.37 -3.95
N TRP A 145 -19.22 8.31 -4.53
CA TRP A 145 -17.78 8.20 -4.78
C TRP A 145 -17.36 8.21 -6.26
N ALA A 146 -18.28 8.37 -7.23
CA ALA A 146 -17.95 8.28 -8.67
C ALA A 146 -16.83 9.22 -9.16
N ASN A 147 -16.73 10.43 -8.61
CA ASN A 147 -15.75 11.44 -9.01
C ASN A 147 -14.69 11.69 -7.91
N SER A 148 -14.56 10.76 -6.98
CA SER A 148 -13.71 10.92 -5.80
C SER A 148 -12.26 10.46 -6.03
N THR A 149 -12.00 9.70 -7.09
CA THR A 149 -10.65 9.18 -7.32
C THR A 149 -9.69 10.33 -7.55
N ASN A 150 -8.63 10.38 -6.74
CA ASN A 150 -7.60 11.40 -6.88
C ASN A 150 -6.69 11.01 -8.05
N THR A 151 -7.21 11.15 -9.27
CA THR A 151 -6.42 11.04 -10.52
C THR A 151 -5.40 12.18 -10.64
N GLY A 152 -5.47 13.18 -9.76
CA GLY A 152 -4.57 14.30 -9.68
C GLY A 152 -3.32 14.02 -8.85
N ARG A 153 -2.40 13.20 -9.37
CA ARG A 153 -0.91 13.23 -9.15
C ARG A 153 -0.33 13.34 -7.72
N SER A 154 -1.14 13.41 -6.66
CA SER A 154 -0.69 13.87 -5.34
C SER A 154 0.09 12.81 -4.57
N SER A 155 -0.30 11.54 -4.72
CA SER A 155 0.40 10.41 -4.11
C SER A 155 1.45 9.77 -5.02
N GLY A 156 1.47 10.12 -6.32
CA GLY A 156 2.46 9.64 -7.28
C GLY A 156 2.25 8.21 -7.80
N TYR A 157 1.22 7.49 -7.34
CA TYR A 157 0.85 6.14 -7.80
C TYR A 157 -0.64 6.05 -8.19
N ALA A 158 -1.00 5.01 -8.96
CA ALA A 158 -2.38 4.79 -9.41
C ALA A 158 -3.22 3.98 -8.41
N TYR A 159 -2.63 2.92 -7.86
CA TYR A 159 -3.23 2.09 -6.82
C TYR A 159 -2.15 1.31 -6.07
N SER A 160 -2.51 0.74 -4.92
CA SER A 160 -1.67 -0.17 -4.15
C SER A 160 -2.35 -1.51 -3.97
N VAL A 161 -1.56 -2.59 -3.88
CA VAL A 161 -2.03 -3.91 -3.47
C VAL A 161 -1.53 -4.18 -2.07
N ALA A 162 -2.46 -4.44 -1.14
CA ALA A 162 -2.17 -4.78 0.23
C ALA A 162 -2.19 -6.29 0.43
N GLN A 163 -1.07 -6.86 0.89
CA GLN A 163 -0.93 -8.29 1.13
C GLN A 163 -0.75 -8.54 2.63
N TYR A 164 -1.68 -9.27 3.23
CA TYR A 164 -1.74 -9.45 4.69
C TYR A 164 -1.06 -10.73 5.20
N ASP A 165 -0.87 -11.69 4.32
CA ASP A 165 -0.52 -13.06 4.68
C ASP A 165 0.89 -13.43 4.24
N SER A 166 1.59 -14.18 5.09
CA SER A 166 2.91 -14.77 4.80
C SER A 166 2.89 -15.57 3.49
N PRO A 167 3.99 -15.60 2.71
CA PRO A 167 4.10 -16.42 1.49
C PRO A 167 3.75 -17.90 1.69
N PHE A 168 3.92 -18.42 2.91
CA PHE A 168 3.64 -19.83 3.24
C PHE A 168 2.15 -20.14 3.51
N LYS A 169 1.29 -19.12 3.64
CA LYS A 169 -0.15 -19.34 3.83
C LYS A 169 -0.82 -19.63 2.50
N LEU A 170 -1.19 -20.88 2.23
CA LEU A 170 -1.72 -21.28 0.92
C LEU A 170 -3.23 -21.08 0.75
N ILE A 171 -4.02 -21.13 1.83
CA ILE A 171 -5.50 -21.07 1.80
C ILE A 171 -6.02 -19.91 2.67
N GLY A 172 -7.15 -19.32 2.29
CA GLY A 172 -7.79 -18.24 3.06
C GLY A 172 -6.95 -16.96 3.07
N ARG A 173 -6.27 -16.68 1.95
CA ARG A 173 -5.48 -15.46 1.77
C ARG A 173 -6.39 -14.25 1.59
N VAL A 174 -6.05 -13.16 2.28
CA VAL A 174 -6.70 -11.85 2.14
C VAL A 174 -5.70 -10.90 1.49
N ASN A 175 -6.08 -10.35 0.34
CA ASN A 175 -5.41 -9.21 -0.25
C ASN A 175 -6.45 -8.14 -0.55
N GLU A 176 -5.99 -6.91 -0.68
CA GLU A 176 -6.86 -5.80 -1.03
C GLU A 176 -6.23 -4.93 -2.12
N VAL A 177 -7.06 -4.26 -2.91
CA VAL A 177 -6.64 -3.14 -3.77
C VAL A 177 -7.07 -1.84 -3.12
N TRP A 178 -6.15 -0.89 -3.04
CA TRP A 178 -6.27 0.39 -2.37
C TRP A 178 -6.13 1.52 -3.40
N VAL A 179 -7.08 2.46 -3.42
CA VAL A 179 -7.06 3.65 -4.28
C VAL A 179 -7.36 4.87 -3.43
N ASP A 180 -6.50 5.88 -3.51
CA ASP A 180 -6.71 7.14 -2.77
C ASP A 180 -7.94 7.86 -3.33
N VAL A 181 -8.81 8.33 -2.42
CA VAL A 181 -10.01 9.08 -2.78
C VAL A 181 -10.08 10.39 -2.01
N ASN A 182 -10.50 11.44 -2.71
CA ASN A 182 -10.82 12.72 -2.13
C ASN A 182 -12.23 12.64 -1.55
N GLY A 183 -12.34 12.68 -0.22
CA GLY A 183 -13.60 12.91 0.47
C GLY A 183 -13.68 14.34 1.02
N SER A 184 -14.90 14.81 1.28
CA SER A 184 -15.16 16.04 2.02
C SER A 184 -15.11 15.80 3.55
N GLU A 185 -15.17 16.86 4.35
CA GLU A 185 -15.32 16.74 5.83
C GLU A 185 -16.62 16.00 6.19
N GLU A 186 -17.67 16.20 5.41
CA GLU A 186 -18.95 15.49 5.56
C GLU A 186 -18.84 13.99 5.25
N ASP A 187 -17.80 13.59 4.52
CA ASP A 187 -17.48 12.18 4.24
C ASP A 187 -16.60 11.53 5.31
N GLY A 188 -16.23 12.27 6.37
CA GLY A 188 -15.35 11.75 7.42
C GLY A 188 -13.91 11.54 6.96
N CYS A 189 -13.49 12.22 5.88
CA CYS A 189 -12.18 12.08 5.25
C CYS A 189 -11.15 13.14 5.65
N LYS A 190 -11.40 13.87 6.74
CA LYS A 190 -10.51 14.88 7.33
C LYS A 190 -10.63 14.88 8.84
#